data_AF-A0A354J3W4-F1
#
_entry.id   AF-A0A354J3W4-F1
#
_cell.length_a   1.000
_cell.length_b   1.000
_cell.length_c   1.000
_cell.angle_alpha   90.00
_cell.angle_beta   90.00
_cell.angle_gamma   90.00
#
_symmetry.space_group_name_H-M   'P 1'
#
loop_
_entity.id
_entity.type
_entity.pdbx_description
1 polymer ?
#
loop_
_entity_poly.entity_id
_entity_poly.type
_entity_poly.pdbx_seq_one_letter_code
_entity_poly.pdbx_strand_id
1 'polypeptide(L)' 'MIGKQSILFHNPPYIIGASSIAGKKEGEGPLGHLFDTVWEDPLLGQDTWEDAESEFMRQAAEKAIQKAGLS' A
#
# COMPACT_ATOMS: atom_id res chain seq x y z
N MET A 1 -30.87 2.17 -14.42
CA MET A 1 -31.16 3.18 -13.37
C MET A 1 -30.03 3.12 -12.38
N ILE A 2 -29.39 4.26 -12.08
CA ILE A 2 -28.35 4.32 -11.05
C ILE A 2 -29.07 4.33 -9.69
N GLY A 3 -28.65 3.45 -8.77
CA GLY A 3 -29.22 3.39 -7.42
C GLY A 3 -28.93 4.65 -6.60
N LYS A 4 -29.54 4.80 -5.42
CA LYS A 4 -29.40 6.00 -4.56
C LYS A 4 -27.95 6.29 -4.12
N GLN A 5 -27.08 5.28 -4.13
CA GLN A 5 -25.73 5.33 -3.58
C GLN A 5 -24.69 4.70 -4.52
N SER A 6 -25.01 4.57 -5.80
CA SER A 6 -24.08 4.02 -6.80
C SER A 6 -23.63 5.11 -7.75
N ILE A 7 -22.38 5.02 -8.20
CA ILE A 7 -21.83 5.91 -9.24
C ILE A 7 -21.62 5.05 -10.49
N LEU A 8 -22.18 5.47 -11.62
CA LEU A 8 -21.89 4.89 -12.93
C LEU A 8 -20.93 5.84 -13.66
N PHE A 9 -19.67 5.43 -13.81
CA PHE A 9 -18.68 6.20 -14.55
C PHE A 9 -18.97 6.15 -16.05
N HIS A 10 -18.93 7.30 -16.72
CA HIS A 10 -19.00 7.35 -18.18
C HIS A 10 -17.72 6.78 -18.83
N ASN A 11 -16.56 7.08 -18.21
CA ASN A 11 -15.29 6.46 -18.52
C ASN A 11 -14.78 5.72 -17.27
N PRO A 12 -14.78 4.38 -17.25
CA PRO A 12 -14.37 3.61 -16.08
C PRO A 12 -12.92 3.91 -15.67
N PRO A 13 -12.64 4.22 -14.38
CA PRO A 13 -11.27 4.30 -13.89
C PRO A 13 -10.65 2.90 -13.79
N TYR A 14 -9.33 2.83 -13.91
CA TYR A 14 -8.54 1.62 -13.73
C TYR A 14 -7.50 1.83 -12.62
N ILE A 15 -7.25 0.78 -11.84
CA ILE A 15 -6.11 0.76 -10.92
C ILE A 15 -4.89 0.33 -11.75
N ILE A 16 -4.00 1.27 -12.04
CA ILE A 16 -2.81 1.02 -12.87
C ILE A 16 -1.57 0.63 -12.05
N GLY A 17 -1.62 0.81 -10.74
CA GLY A 17 -0.57 0.38 -9.81
C GLY A 17 -1.11 0.35 -8.38
N ALA A 18 -0.58 -0.56 -7.59
CA ALA A 18 -0.90 -0.71 -6.18
C ALA A 18 0.31 -1.34 -5.47
N SER A 19 0.53 -0.96 -4.22
CA SER A 19 1.54 -1.61 -3.39
C SER A 19 1.02 -1.79 -1.98
N SER A 20 1.52 -2.83 -1.31
CA SER A 20 1.25 -3.06 0.11
C SER A 20 2.56 -3.37 0.85
N ILE A 21 2.71 -2.75 2.02
CA ILE A 21 3.85 -2.97 2.91
C ILE A 21 3.28 -3.46 4.24
N ALA A 22 4.00 -4.36 4.90
CA ALA A 22 3.59 -5.04 6.12
C ALA A 22 4.72 -5.06 7.15
N GLY A 23 4.36 -5.16 8.43
CA GLY A 23 5.30 -5.53 9.48
C GLY A 23 5.48 -7.04 9.56
N LYS A 24 6.44 -7.46 10.38
CA LYS A 24 6.78 -8.88 10.61
C LYS A 24 5.56 -9.76 10.85
N LYS A 25 4.67 -9.34 11.75
CA LYS A 25 3.51 -10.15 12.18
C LYS A 25 2.57 -10.45 11.01
N GLU A 26 2.28 -9.45 10.19
CA GLU A 26 1.45 -9.59 8.99
C GLU A 26 2.18 -10.41 7.91
N GLY A 27 3.50 -10.24 7.80
CA GLY A 27 4.38 -10.99 6.89
C GLY A 27 4.56 -12.48 7.24
N GLU A 28 4.49 -12.85 8.51
CA GLU A 28 4.45 -14.25 8.95
C GLU A 28 3.05 -14.88 8.79
N GLY A 29 2.05 -14.06 8.48
CA GLY A 29 0.69 -14.49 8.23
C GLY A 29 0.51 -15.22 6.89
N PRO A 30 -0.67 -15.83 6.66
CA PRO A 30 -0.94 -16.63 5.46
C PRO A 30 -0.87 -15.81 4.16
N LEU A 31 -1.01 -14.48 4.24
CA LEU A 31 -0.93 -13.56 3.11
C LEU A 31 0.45 -12.89 2.99
N GLY A 32 1.41 -13.25 3.84
CA GLY A 32 2.72 -12.61 3.91
C GLY A 32 3.43 -12.49 2.56
N HIS A 33 3.37 -13.55 1.77
CA HIS A 33 3.95 -13.65 0.43
C HIS A 33 3.29 -12.76 -0.63
N LEU A 34 2.17 -12.10 -0.31
CA LEU A 34 1.47 -11.17 -1.20
C LEU A 34 1.84 -9.71 -0.97
N PHE A 35 2.50 -9.39 0.16
CA PHE A 35 2.97 -8.03 0.40
C PHE A 35 4.19 -7.73 -0.47
N ASP A 36 4.24 -6.51 -0.99
CA ASP A 36 5.37 -6.06 -1.80
C ASP A 36 6.65 -5.93 -0.95
N THR A 37 6.51 -5.57 0.32
CA THR A 37 7.61 -5.43 1.28
C THR A 37 7.15 -5.86 2.67
N VAL A 38 7.97 -6.61 3.40
CA VAL A 38 7.76 -6.96 4.81
C VAL A 38 8.95 -6.42 5.61
N TRP A 39 8.67 -5.59 6.61
CA TRP A 39 9.69 -5.04 7.52
C TRP A 39 9.76 -5.85 8.82
N GLU A 40 10.96 -6.31 9.16
CA GLU A 40 11.23 -7.03 10.40
C GLU A 40 11.33 -6.10 11.62
N ASP A 41 11.94 -4.92 11.42
CA ASP A 41 12.05 -3.88 12.45
C ASP A 41 10.75 -3.07 12.50
N PRO A 42 10.04 -3.03 13.65
CA PRO A 42 8.80 -2.28 13.77
C PRO A 42 8.99 -0.76 13.73
N LEU A 43 10.20 -0.23 13.97
CA LEU A 43 10.48 1.20 13.86
C LEU A 43 11.03 1.60 12.48
N LEU A 44 11.27 0.66 11.56
CA LEU A 44 11.81 0.94 10.22
C LEU A 44 13.07 1.84 10.28
N GLY A 45 13.91 1.64 11.30
CA GLY A 45 15.10 2.45 11.56
C GLY A 45 14.85 3.91 11.93
N GLN A 46 13.61 4.30 12.26
CA GLN A 46 13.24 5.65 12.69
C GLN A 46 13.33 5.83 14.20
N ASP A 47 13.38 7.10 14.63
CA ASP A 47 13.50 7.47 16.05
C ASP A 47 12.16 7.36 16.80
N THR A 48 11.04 7.49 16.10
CA THR A 48 9.68 7.47 16.66
C THR A 48 8.74 6.58 15.86
N TRP A 49 7.63 6.18 16.49
CA TRP A 49 6.60 5.38 15.83
C TRP A 49 5.89 6.18 14.72
N GLU A 50 5.69 7.48 14.94
CA GLU A 50 5.07 8.39 13.98
C GLU A 50 5.94 8.58 12.72
N ASP A 51 7.27 8.68 12.90
CA ASP A 51 8.21 8.70 11.78
C ASP A 51 8.22 7.36 11.04
N ALA A 52 8.19 6.24 11.77
CA ALA A 52 8.10 4.91 11.19
C ALA A 52 6.84 4.73 10.35
N GLU A 53 5.67 5.16 10.84
CA GLU A 53 4.40 5.10 10.10
C GLU A 53 4.44 6.00 8.86
N SER A 54 5.04 7.18 8.96
CA SER A 54 5.22 8.09 7.82
C SER A 54 6.10 7.46 6.73
N GLU A 55 7.21 6.84 7.12
CA GLU A 55 8.10 6.13 6.21
C GLU A 55 7.42 4.90 5.59
N PHE A 56 6.63 4.17 6.38
CA PHE A 56 5.86 3.02 5.93
C PHE A 56 4.87 3.39 4.81
N MET A 57 4.13 4.48 5.00
CA MET A 57 3.21 5.02 3.98
C MET A 57 3.96 5.55 2.76
N ARG A 58 5.09 6.25 2.96
CA ARG A 58 5.91 6.78 1.87
C ARG A 58 6.38 5.67 0.94
N GLN A 59 6.97 4.60 1.47
CA GLN A 59 7.43 3.47 0.67
C GLN A 59 6.28 2.78 -0.08
N ALA A 60 5.11 2.65 0.53
CA ALA A 60 3.95 2.04 -0.13
C ALA A 60 3.47 2.91 -1.31
N ALA A 61 3.40 4.22 -1.14
CA ALA A 61 3.05 5.15 -2.21
C ALA A 61 4.08 5.13 -3.34
N GLU A 62 5.37 5.21 -3.03
CA GLU A 62 6.46 5.19 -4.02
C GLU A 62 6.44 3.91 -4.85
N LYS A 63 6.27 2.75 -4.20
CA LYS A 63 6.22 1.47 -4.89
C LYS A 63 4.95 1.32 -5.72
N ALA A 64 3.82 1.88 -5.30
CA ALA A 64 2.61 1.92 -6.12
C ALA A 64 2.80 2.77 -7.38
N ILE A 65 3.50 3.91 -7.29
CA ILE A 65 3.86 4.78 -8.42
C ILE A 65 4.82 4.06 -9.38
N GLN A 66 5.84 3.36 -8.86
CA GLN A 66 6.75 2.55 -9.66
C GLN A 66 6.00 1.43 -10.40
N LYS A 67 5.11 0.70 -9.71
CA LYS A 67 4.29 -0.37 -10.32
C LYS A 67 3.30 0.17 -11.36
N ALA A 68 2.94 1.45 -11.28
CA ALA A 68 2.16 2.14 -12.31
C ALA A 68 2.99 2.57 -13.54
N GLY A 69 4.32 2.39 -13.52
CA GLY A 69 5.22 2.78 -14.61
C GLY A 69 5.38 4.30 -14.74
N LEU A 70 5.26 5.04 -13.63
CA LEU A 70 5.31 6.51 -13.58
C LEU A 70 6.62 7.06 -12.99
N SER A 71 7.53 6.19 -12.57
CA SER A 71 8.86 6.53 -12.05
C SER A 71 9.92 5.49 -12.42
#